data_AF-A0A1Y2LX35-F1
#
_entry.id   AF-A0A1Y2LX35-F1
#
_cell.length_a   1.000
_cell.length_b   1.000
_cell.length_c   1.000
_cell.angle_alpha   90.00
_cell.angle_beta   90.00
_cell.angle_gamma   90.00
#
_symmetry.space_group_name_H-M   'P 1'
#
loop_
_entity.id
_entity.type
_entity.pdbx_description
1 polymer ?
#
loop_
_entity_poly.entity_id
_entity_poly.type
_entity_poly.pdbx_seq_one_letter_code
_entity_poly.pdbx_strand_id
1 'polypeptide(L)'
;MAPRIFDDELIDDSVNATPILGLKEPLSLKKRFLYRLGHLLGTNIEVLETDNVLVIYISPFSVPQNQHQAGAITDRNSSLRQFSADLQKTLSKLVRSEDDSQKATAAFDLWDTIMLHAYQHIDTSIKNAKEMFTTFNTKFGILVAQMLGLEDIDGCVSSRDTEVGNLVIRLHQLVHAYDSSMAQNNKLIEFSWAAIRANDNLARRLRQLLQFSFGTKLFTCIRQLGHPMRTLFTIVRAVKSTGSYQDVKVYSGIPPKPCVKTVNISHKMIGREQQEQQDPCHDVTTLPTSINTPTKPSPSDEDRVVDIASASPIYAQAVGVLVESVLRHKVVPAGSHAYYHFGFVTCQSKFDEDALCGYYRHFLGATQSPIVLVKMIKALQLGTLSGLLHNKSLQSLKNSYPSLHKFLTTKLEERPSVYRLVQFVHDKGNDNAPPVLKRDYGFRWCKQQHHVNFLKSVYKSILAQTDPMRLHDACRFGRLRELAIEILGSSNPEIDRLLVNDYPYSASGLDNNHGLERYLEPQFKPSKK
;
A
#
# COMPACT_ATOMS: atom_id res chain seq x y z
N MET A 1 -15.34 32.02 -18.91
CA MET A 1 -15.16 31.27 -17.64
C MET A 1 -15.18 29.79 -17.96
N ALA A 2 -14.05 29.09 -17.89
CA ALA A 2 -14.02 27.64 -18.03
C ALA A 2 -14.77 27.04 -16.82
N PRO A 3 -15.70 26.08 -17.00
CA PRO A 3 -16.47 25.56 -15.88
C PRO A 3 -15.50 24.83 -14.93
N ARG A 4 -15.75 24.95 -13.61
CA ARG A 4 -15.00 24.29 -12.53
C ARG A 4 -15.23 22.76 -12.56
N ILE A 5 -14.86 22.11 -13.66
CA ILE A 5 -15.04 20.68 -13.95
C ILE A 5 -14.09 19.82 -13.10
N PHE A 6 -13.10 20.43 -12.44
CA PHE A 6 -11.97 19.71 -11.86
C PHE A 6 -12.26 18.99 -10.53
N ASP A 7 -13.34 19.30 -9.80
CA ASP A 7 -13.60 18.69 -8.49
C ASP A 7 -14.42 17.38 -8.55
N ASP A 8 -15.24 17.18 -9.59
CA ASP A 8 -16.11 16.00 -9.69
C ASP A 8 -15.36 14.70 -10.02
N GLU A 9 -14.13 14.81 -10.56
CA GLU A 9 -13.29 13.66 -10.93
C GLU A 9 -12.60 12.99 -9.73
N LEU A 10 -12.48 13.69 -8.60
CA LEU A 10 -11.82 13.19 -7.39
C LEU A 10 -12.77 12.38 -6.49
N ILE A 11 -14.05 12.37 -6.83
CA ILE A 11 -15.07 11.74 -6.01
C ILE A 11 -15.05 10.23 -6.17
N ASP A 12 -14.99 9.55 -5.03
CA ASP A 12 -15.06 8.11 -4.97
C ASP A 12 -16.51 7.62 -4.93
N ASP A 13 -16.95 6.97 -6.00
CA ASP A 13 -18.25 6.32 -6.10
C ASP A 13 -18.19 4.81 -5.78
N SER A 14 -17.04 4.28 -5.36
CA SER A 14 -16.95 2.89 -4.88
C SER A 14 -17.53 2.71 -3.47
N VAL A 15 -17.67 3.81 -2.73
CA VAL A 15 -18.33 3.83 -1.42
C VAL A 15 -19.79 4.26 -1.57
N ASN A 16 -20.68 3.64 -0.79
CA ASN A 16 -22.11 3.96 -0.82
C ASN A 16 -22.44 5.36 -0.23
N ALA A 17 -21.46 6.08 0.31
CA ALA A 17 -21.64 7.40 0.91
C ALA A 17 -21.81 8.50 -0.14
N THR A 18 -22.88 9.30 -0.07
CA THR A 18 -23.08 10.44 -0.99
C THR A 18 -22.08 11.54 -0.64
N PRO A 19 -21.18 11.90 -1.55
CA PRO A 19 -20.14 12.87 -1.27
C PRO A 19 -20.75 14.27 -1.18
N ILE A 20 -20.37 14.99 -0.11
CA ILE A 20 -20.74 16.39 0.13
C ILE A 20 -19.48 17.22 -0.11
N LEU A 21 -19.53 18.20 -1.02
CA LEU A 21 -18.38 19.05 -1.34
C LEU A 21 -18.54 20.40 -0.63
N GLY A 22 -17.86 20.56 0.51
CA GLY A 22 -18.01 21.72 1.40
C GLY A 22 -19.31 21.71 2.19
N LEU A 23 -19.89 22.90 2.46
CA LEU A 23 -21.20 23.07 3.12
C LEU A 23 -22.38 23.14 2.10
N LYS A 24 -22.19 22.65 0.87
CA LYS A 24 -23.15 22.80 -0.23
C LYS A 24 -23.81 21.49 -0.60
N GLU A 25 -24.91 21.62 -1.34
CA GLU A 25 -25.81 20.55 -1.81
C GLU A 25 -25.09 19.27 -2.25
N PRO A 26 -25.68 18.08 -1.99
CA PRO A 26 -25.12 16.80 -2.37
C PRO A 26 -24.85 16.74 -3.87
N LEU A 27 -23.68 16.23 -4.24
CA LEU A 27 -23.31 16.16 -5.65
C LEU A 27 -24.16 15.13 -6.39
N SER A 28 -24.79 15.57 -7.48
CA SER A 28 -25.68 14.72 -8.29
C SER A 28 -24.92 13.55 -8.91
N LEU A 29 -25.27 12.33 -8.49
CA LEU A 29 -24.76 11.09 -9.07
C LEU A 29 -25.07 10.99 -10.56
N LYS A 30 -26.25 11.47 -10.99
CA LYS A 30 -26.65 11.57 -12.40
C LYS A 30 -25.67 12.43 -13.21
N LYS A 31 -25.30 13.61 -12.72
CA LYS A 31 -24.32 14.47 -13.41
C LYS A 31 -22.96 13.79 -13.55
N ARG A 32 -22.47 13.11 -12.48
CA ARG A 32 -21.21 12.36 -12.53
C ARG A 32 -21.26 11.19 -13.50
N PHE A 33 -22.37 10.44 -13.51
CA PHE A 33 -22.61 9.36 -14.46
C PHE A 33 -22.50 9.86 -15.91
N LEU A 34 -23.25 10.92 -16.25
CA LEU A 34 -23.24 11.53 -17.58
C LEU A 34 -21.84 12.00 -17.97
N TYR A 35 -21.17 12.72 -17.07
CA TYR A 35 -19.85 13.28 -17.31
C TYR A 35 -18.79 12.19 -17.52
N ARG A 36 -18.73 11.17 -16.65
CA ARG A 36 -17.70 10.13 -16.71
C ARG A 36 -17.88 9.23 -17.92
N LEU A 37 -19.13 8.83 -18.22
CA LEU A 37 -19.43 8.04 -19.42
C LEU A 37 -19.16 8.86 -20.69
N GLY A 38 -19.55 10.13 -20.73
CA GLY A 38 -19.27 11.00 -21.88
C GLY A 38 -17.78 11.22 -22.10
N HIS A 39 -17.01 11.42 -21.02
CA HIS A 39 -15.55 11.53 -21.10
C HIS A 39 -14.89 10.21 -21.54
N LEU A 40 -15.39 9.06 -21.08
CA LEU A 40 -14.89 7.74 -21.50
C LEU A 40 -15.06 7.53 -23.02
N LEU A 41 -16.20 7.96 -23.56
CA LEU A 41 -16.57 7.78 -24.96
C LEU A 41 -16.15 8.94 -25.87
N GLY A 42 -15.71 10.06 -25.30
CA GLY A 42 -15.45 11.29 -26.05
C GLY A 42 -16.69 11.88 -26.73
N THR A 43 -17.89 11.66 -26.17
CA THR A 43 -19.16 12.12 -26.74
C THR A 43 -20.14 12.63 -25.68
N ASN A 44 -21.20 13.31 -26.12
CA ASN A 44 -22.27 13.78 -25.24
C ASN A 44 -23.23 12.65 -24.89
N ILE A 45 -23.57 12.57 -23.61
CA ILE A 45 -24.52 11.61 -23.05
C ILE A 45 -25.70 12.38 -22.48
N GLU A 46 -26.90 11.90 -22.77
CA GLU A 46 -28.13 12.41 -22.16
C GLU A 46 -28.90 11.24 -21.52
N VAL A 47 -29.56 11.51 -20.38
CA VAL A 47 -30.35 10.51 -19.64
C VAL A 47 -31.75 11.03 -19.44
N LEU A 48 -32.72 10.28 -19.95
CA LEU A 48 -34.13 10.48 -19.67
C LEU A 48 -34.59 9.41 -18.69
N GLU A 49 -35.23 9.85 -17.62
CA GLU A 49 -35.84 8.96 -16.63
C GLU A 49 -37.34 8.92 -16.93
N THR A 50 -37.84 7.73 -17.21
CA THR A 50 -39.27 7.45 -17.35
C THR A 50 -39.66 6.46 -16.25
N ASP A 51 -40.93 6.45 -15.83
CA ASP A 51 -41.40 5.84 -14.57
C ASP A 51 -40.66 4.56 -14.13
N ASN A 52 -40.45 3.60 -15.04
CA ASN A 52 -39.71 2.35 -14.75
C ASN A 52 -38.53 2.05 -15.71
N VAL A 53 -38.14 2.98 -16.58
CA VAL A 53 -37.09 2.74 -17.60
C VAL A 53 -36.07 3.87 -17.61
N LEU A 54 -34.79 3.49 -17.45
CA LEU A 54 -33.65 4.38 -17.64
C LEU A 54 -33.28 4.42 -19.13
N VAL A 55 -33.42 5.58 -19.77
CA VAL A 55 -33.09 5.75 -21.19
C VAL A 55 -31.83 6.59 -21.33
N ILE A 56 -30.78 6.00 -21.91
CA ILE A 56 -29.48 6.64 -22.15
C ILE A 56 -29.34 6.91 -23.64
N TYR A 57 -29.08 8.16 -24.03
CA TYR A 57 -28.75 8.55 -25.39
C TYR A 57 -27.27 8.86 -25.50
N ILE A 58 -26.59 8.19 -26.42
CA ILE A 58 -25.19 8.37 -26.75
C ILE A 58 -25.12 9.06 -28.12
N SER A 59 -24.71 10.32 -28.13
CA SER A 59 -24.63 11.08 -29.37
C SER A 59 -23.55 10.49 -30.29
N PRO A 60 -23.80 10.31 -31.59
CA PRO A 60 -22.75 9.95 -32.53
C PRO A 60 -21.76 11.10 -32.71
N PHE A 61 -20.55 10.80 -33.16
CA PHE A 61 -19.60 11.83 -33.56
C PHE A 61 -20.16 12.59 -34.77
N SER A 62 -20.16 13.92 -34.69
CA SER A 62 -20.58 14.78 -35.80
C SER A 62 -19.75 14.49 -37.05
N VAL A 63 -20.42 14.32 -38.19
CA VAL A 63 -19.73 14.16 -39.48
C VAL A 63 -18.93 15.45 -39.75
N PRO A 64 -17.61 15.37 -39.93
CA PRO A 64 -16.78 16.52 -40.18
C PRO A 64 -17.05 16.99 -41.61
N GLN A 65 -16.88 18.29 -41.83
CA GLN A 65 -17.06 18.88 -43.17
C GLN A 65 -16.01 18.36 -44.19
N ASN A 66 -14.90 17.78 -43.72
CA ASN A 66 -13.84 17.23 -44.56
C ASN A 66 -14.05 15.75 -44.89
N GLN A 67 -14.20 15.43 -46.19
CA GLN A 67 -14.41 14.07 -46.69
C GLN A 67 -13.30 13.08 -46.28
N HIS A 68 -12.05 13.54 -46.11
CA HIS A 68 -10.93 12.67 -45.71
C HIS A 68 -11.07 12.05 -44.30
N GLN A 69 -11.93 12.61 -43.43
CA GLN A 69 -12.16 12.08 -42.08
C GLN A 69 -13.44 11.22 -41.98
N ALA A 70 -14.23 11.12 -43.05
CA ALA A 70 -15.52 10.43 -43.04
C ALA A 70 -15.39 8.92 -42.74
N GLY A 71 -14.34 8.27 -43.24
CA GLY A 71 -14.08 6.85 -42.98
C GLY A 71 -13.83 6.56 -41.50
N ALA A 72 -12.86 7.24 -40.88
CA ALA A 72 -12.50 7.04 -39.47
C ALA A 72 -13.68 7.30 -38.50
N ILE A 73 -14.60 8.20 -38.87
CA ILE A 73 -15.77 8.51 -38.06
C ILE A 73 -16.89 7.49 -38.26
N THR A 74 -17.01 6.92 -39.45
CA THR A 74 -17.91 5.77 -39.69
C THR A 74 -17.49 4.58 -38.83
N ASP A 75 -16.18 4.29 -38.76
CA ASP A 75 -15.62 3.22 -37.93
C ASP A 75 -15.78 3.50 -36.42
N ARG A 76 -15.59 4.76 -36.00
CA ARG A 76 -15.85 5.15 -34.61
C ARG A 76 -17.32 5.02 -34.25
N ASN A 77 -18.22 5.43 -35.13
CA ASN A 77 -19.65 5.32 -34.89
C ASN A 77 -20.14 3.86 -34.90
N SER A 78 -19.52 2.96 -35.68
CA SER A 78 -19.84 1.53 -35.63
C SER A 78 -19.38 0.90 -34.31
N SER A 79 -18.16 1.22 -33.85
CA SER A 79 -17.65 0.83 -32.52
C SER A 79 -18.54 1.37 -31.40
N LEU A 80 -19.00 2.62 -31.50
CA LEU A 80 -19.90 3.24 -30.51
C LEU A 80 -21.28 2.56 -30.46
N ARG A 81 -21.82 2.14 -31.61
CA ARG A 81 -23.08 1.36 -31.66
C ARG A 81 -22.93 0.00 -31.00
N GLN A 82 -21.82 -0.70 -31.26
CA GLN A 82 -21.51 -1.97 -30.62
C GLN A 82 -21.39 -1.78 -29.09
N PHE A 83 -20.62 -0.79 -28.65
CA PHE A 83 -20.51 -0.44 -27.24
C PHE A 83 -21.88 -0.11 -26.61
N SER A 84 -22.75 0.62 -27.32
CA SER A 84 -24.10 0.96 -26.83
C SER A 84 -24.94 -0.29 -26.59
N ALA A 85 -24.88 -1.27 -27.51
CA ALA A 85 -25.60 -2.53 -27.38
C ALA A 85 -25.07 -3.39 -26.22
N ASP A 86 -23.75 -3.49 -26.08
CA ASP A 86 -23.12 -4.24 -24.99
C ASP A 86 -23.35 -3.58 -23.63
N LEU A 87 -23.31 -2.25 -23.58
CA LEU A 87 -23.67 -1.48 -22.39
C LEU A 87 -25.12 -1.72 -22.01
N GLN A 88 -26.08 -1.66 -22.95
CA GLN A 88 -27.48 -1.97 -22.65
C GLN A 88 -27.61 -3.36 -22.04
N LYS A 89 -27.01 -4.37 -22.69
CA LYS A 89 -27.07 -5.76 -22.24
C LYS A 89 -26.54 -5.92 -20.81
N THR A 90 -25.38 -5.33 -20.51
CA THR A 90 -24.74 -5.45 -19.18
C THR A 90 -25.50 -4.67 -18.10
N LEU A 91 -26.03 -3.48 -18.41
CA LEU A 91 -26.86 -2.73 -17.48
C LEU A 91 -28.21 -3.40 -17.21
N SER A 92 -28.87 -3.96 -18.23
CA SER A 92 -30.11 -4.73 -18.04
C SER A 92 -29.88 -5.95 -17.15
N LYS A 93 -28.74 -6.66 -17.29
CA LYS A 93 -28.36 -7.74 -16.36
C LYS A 93 -28.19 -7.20 -14.94
N LEU A 94 -27.47 -6.09 -14.78
CA LEU A 94 -27.18 -5.50 -13.48
C LEU A 94 -28.46 -5.05 -12.74
N VAL A 95 -29.41 -4.46 -13.46
CA VAL A 95 -30.73 -4.04 -12.91
C VAL A 95 -31.58 -5.24 -12.49
N ARG A 96 -31.60 -6.31 -13.29
CA ARG A 96 -32.43 -7.50 -13.04
C ARG A 96 -31.84 -8.48 -12.01
N SER A 97 -30.58 -8.28 -11.62
CA SER A 97 -29.90 -9.17 -10.67
C SER A 97 -30.37 -8.88 -9.25
N GLU A 98 -31.03 -9.84 -8.61
CA GLU A 98 -31.45 -9.72 -7.21
C GLU A 98 -30.29 -10.05 -6.25
N ASP A 99 -29.53 -11.10 -6.58
CA ASP A 99 -28.41 -11.62 -5.78
C ASP A 99 -27.10 -10.85 -6.03
N ASP A 100 -26.29 -10.75 -4.98
CA ASP A 100 -25.00 -10.06 -5.01
C ASP A 100 -23.95 -10.78 -5.87
N SER A 101 -24.02 -12.11 -5.97
CA SER A 101 -23.14 -12.85 -6.89
C SER A 101 -23.44 -12.50 -8.34
N GLN A 102 -24.71 -12.42 -8.73
CA GLN A 102 -25.12 -12.05 -10.09
C GLN A 102 -24.74 -10.61 -10.42
N LYS A 103 -24.91 -9.68 -9.45
CA LYS A 103 -24.48 -8.28 -9.61
C LYS A 103 -22.97 -8.19 -9.79
N ALA A 104 -22.19 -9.00 -9.09
CA ALA A 104 -20.73 -9.05 -9.27
C ALA A 104 -20.35 -9.53 -10.68
N THR A 105 -20.98 -10.61 -11.17
CA THR A 105 -20.77 -11.09 -12.55
C THR A 105 -21.16 -10.04 -13.58
N ALA A 106 -22.31 -9.38 -13.43
CA ALA A 106 -22.74 -8.31 -14.34
C ALA A 106 -21.79 -7.10 -14.32
N ALA A 107 -21.20 -6.78 -13.16
CA ALA A 107 -20.18 -5.73 -13.04
C ALA A 107 -18.86 -6.11 -13.75
N PHE A 108 -18.48 -7.39 -13.73
CA PHE A 108 -17.34 -7.88 -14.53
C PHE A 108 -17.62 -7.80 -16.03
N ASP A 109 -18.80 -8.23 -16.50
CA ASP A 109 -19.18 -8.09 -17.91
C ASP A 109 -19.16 -6.61 -18.36
N LEU A 110 -19.60 -5.70 -17.49
CA LEU A 110 -19.57 -4.26 -17.73
C LEU A 110 -18.13 -3.73 -17.79
N TRP A 111 -17.25 -4.24 -16.92
CA TRP A 111 -15.83 -3.89 -16.94
C TRP A 111 -15.17 -4.29 -18.27
N ASP A 112 -15.42 -5.50 -18.76
CA ASP A 112 -14.90 -5.96 -20.05
C ASP A 112 -15.40 -5.06 -21.20
N THR A 113 -16.68 -4.69 -21.17
CA THR A 113 -17.28 -3.76 -22.14
C THR A 113 -16.60 -2.39 -22.12
N ILE A 114 -16.33 -1.83 -20.93
CA ILE A 114 -15.61 -0.56 -20.77
C ILE A 114 -14.18 -0.69 -21.30
N MET A 115 -13.50 -1.79 -20.98
CA MET A 115 -12.11 -1.99 -21.34
C MET A 115 -11.90 -2.19 -22.84
N LEU A 116 -12.79 -2.90 -23.53
CA LEU A 116 -12.74 -3.05 -24.99
C LEU A 116 -12.74 -1.69 -25.71
N HIS A 117 -13.47 -0.71 -25.19
CA HIS A 117 -13.52 0.63 -25.78
C HIS A 117 -12.36 1.53 -25.30
N ALA A 118 -12.02 1.46 -24.00
CA ALA A 118 -11.03 2.34 -23.40
C ALA A 118 -9.58 1.96 -23.72
N TYR A 119 -9.33 0.72 -24.16
CA TYR A 119 -7.99 0.14 -24.35
C TYR A 119 -7.04 1.05 -25.13
N GLN A 120 -7.46 1.55 -26.30
CA GLN A 120 -6.60 2.38 -27.16
C GLN A 120 -6.19 3.69 -26.48
N HIS A 121 -7.11 4.32 -25.74
CA HIS A 121 -6.84 5.54 -24.99
C HIS A 121 -5.90 5.25 -23.82
N ILE A 122 -6.10 4.14 -23.10
CA ILE A 122 -5.25 3.73 -21.97
C ILE A 122 -3.82 3.45 -22.45
N ASP A 123 -3.66 2.68 -23.52
CA ASP A 123 -2.35 2.37 -24.09
C ASP A 123 -1.61 3.66 -24.51
N THR A 124 -2.34 4.61 -25.12
CA THR A 124 -1.80 5.94 -25.45
C THR A 124 -1.40 6.71 -24.19
N SER A 125 -2.23 6.71 -23.15
CA SER A 125 -1.90 7.36 -21.86
C SER A 125 -0.68 6.74 -21.19
N ILE A 126 -0.47 5.42 -21.26
CA ILE A 126 0.72 4.74 -20.70
C ILE A 126 1.97 5.10 -21.50
N LYS A 127 1.88 5.11 -22.84
CA LYS A 127 2.98 5.56 -23.71
C LYS A 127 3.38 7.00 -23.40
N ASN A 128 2.41 7.89 -23.25
CA ASN A 128 2.63 9.28 -22.84
C ASN A 128 3.27 9.36 -21.44
N ALA A 129 2.89 8.50 -20.50
CA ALA A 129 3.51 8.40 -19.18
C ALA A 129 5.00 8.01 -19.29
N LYS A 130 5.30 7.02 -20.12
CA LYS A 130 6.67 6.52 -20.35
C LYS A 130 7.56 7.58 -20.99
N GLU A 131 7.05 8.28 -22.00
CA GLU A 131 7.73 9.42 -22.63
C GLU A 131 7.96 10.55 -21.63
N MET A 132 6.97 10.83 -20.77
CA MET A 132 7.08 11.84 -19.72
C MET A 132 8.19 11.50 -18.72
N PHE A 133 8.25 10.27 -18.21
CA PHE A 133 9.32 9.84 -17.32
C PHE A 133 10.70 9.90 -17.99
N THR A 134 10.77 9.58 -19.29
CA THR A 134 12.00 9.71 -20.08
C THR A 134 12.42 11.18 -20.22
N THR A 135 11.48 12.06 -20.54
CA THR A 135 11.71 13.51 -20.70
C THR A 135 12.14 14.17 -19.38
N PHE A 136 11.57 13.74 -18.26
CA PHE A 136 11.87 14.27 -16.93
C PHE A 136 12.82 13.38 -16.12
N ASN A 137 13.61 12.50 -16.77
CA ASN A 137 14.44 11.50 -16.11
C ASN A 137 15.39 12.10 -15.07
N THR A 138 16.03 13.25 -15.37
CA THR A 138 16.90 13.93 -14.41
C THR A 138 16.17 14.35 -13.12
N LYS A 139 14.95 14.91 -13.25
CA LYS A 139 14.14 15.33 -12.09
C LYS A 139 13.63 14.13 -11.31
N PHE A 140 13.25 13.07 -12.01
CA PHE A 140 12.86 11.81 -11.39
C PHE A 140 14.04 11.15 -10.64
N GLY A 141 15.25 11.19 -11.19
CA GLY A 141 16.46 10.71 -10.53
C GLY A 141 16.76 11.45 -9.22
N ILE A 142 16.63 12.78 -9.22
CA ILE A 142 16.76 13.61 -8.01
C ILE A 142 15.72 13.20 -6.96
N LEU A 143 14.45 13.01 -7.36
CA LEU A 143 13.41 12.51 -6.46
C LEU A 143 13.81 11.18 -5.83
N VAL A 144 14.28 10.22 -6.62
CA VAL A 144 14.68 8.90 -6.13
C VAL A 144 15.86 9.02 -5.16
N ALA A 145 16.87 9.82 -5.48
CA ALA A 145 18.01 10.06 -4.59
C ALA A 145 17.57 10.66 -3.25
N GLN A 146 16.64 11.62 -3.28
CA GLN A 146 16.03 12.22 -2.08
C GLN A 146 15.24 11.19 -1.27
N MET A 147 14.43 10.35 -1.92
CA MET A 147 13.65 9.30 -1.24
C MET A 147 14.53 8.20 -0.63
N LEU A 148 15.74 8.01 -1.15
CA LEU A 148 16.74 7.08 -0.61
C LEU A 148 17.65 7.71 0.45
N GLY A 149 17.51 9.01 0.73
CA GLY A 149 18.35 9.73 1.69
C GLY A 149 19.80 9.93 1.22
N LEU A 150 20.05 9.94 -0.09
CA LEU A 150 21.39 10.10 -0.65
C LEU A 150 21.82 11.57 -0.82
N GLU A 151 20.87 12.50 -0.81
CA GLU A 151 21.15 13.95 -0.87
C GLU A 151 20.84 14.58 0.49
N ASP A 152 21.89 14.97 1.24
CA ASP A 152 21.80 15.87 2.39
C ASP A 152 21.46 17.27 1.89
N ILE A 153 20.19 17.50 1.56
CA ILE A 153 19.71 18.85 1.23
C ILE A 153 19.51 19.59 2.56
N ASP A 154 20.56 20.29 2.99
CA ASP A 154 20.60 21.33 4.03
C ASP A 154 19.32 21.48 4.85
N GLY A 155 19.13 20.59 5.83
CA GLY A 155 18.36 20.79 7.07
C GLY A 155 16.88 21.20 7.00
N CYS A 156 16.29 21.40 5.82
CA CYS A 156 14.95 21.97 5.65
C CYS A 156 14.06 21.14 4.72
N VAL A 157 14.39 19.85 4.59
CA VAL A 157 13.46 18.88 4.04
C VAL A 157 12.50 18.54 5.18
N SER A 158 11.37 19.28 5.27
CA SER A 158 10.17 18.79 5.97
C SER A 158 9.97 17.32 5.58
N SER A 159 9.35 16.47 6.40
CA SER A 159 9.04 15.07 6.07
C SER A 159 8.25 14.97 4.74
N ARG A 160 8.95 15.13 3.62
CA ARG A 160 8.43 15.50 2.31
C ARG A 160 7.75 14.28 1.82
N ASP A 161 6.42 14.31 1.87
CA ASP A 161 5.50 13.50 1.08
C ASP A 161 6.06 12.15 0.59
N THR A 162 6.63 11.37 1.52
CA THR A 162 7.31 10.12 1.19
C THR A 162 6.32 9.14 0.56
N GLU A 163 5.06 9.24 0.98
CA GLU A 163 3.92 8.59 0.37
C GLU A 163 3.78 8.91 -1.13
N VAL A 164 3.78 10.19 -1.52
CA VAL A 164 3.65 10.60 -2.93
C VAL A 164 4.93 10.30 -3.71
N GLY A 165 6.11 10.41 -3.09
CA GLY A 165 7.36 9.97 -3.68
C GLY A 165 7.34 8.48 -4.05
N ASN A 166 6.92 7.63 -3.11
CA ASN A 166 6.77 6.20 -3.31
C ASN A 166 5.71 5.89 -4.39
N LEU A 167 4.60 6.62 -4.41
CA LEU A 167 3.58 6.51 -5.46
C LEU A 167 4.17 6.80 -6.84
N VAL A 168 4.95 7.88 -6.99
CA VAL A 168 5.57 8.24 -8.27
C VAL A 168 6.59 7.20 -8.71
N ILE A 169 7.42 6.69 -7.78
CA ILE A 169 8.38 5.61 -8.06
C ILE A 169 7.66 4.34 -8.50
N ARG A 170 6.55 3.98 -7.84
CA ARG A 170 5.77 2.80 -8.19
C ARG A 170 5.09 2.95 -9.55
N LEU A 171 4.52 4.12 -9.83
CA LEU A 171 3.94 4.41 -11.14
C LEU A 171 4.98 4.27 -12.25
N HIS A 172 6.18 4.83 -12.05
CA HIS A 172 7.29 4.68 -12.99
C HIS A 172 7.61 3.19 -13.24
N GLN A 173 7.75 2.38 -12.18
CA GLN A 173 8.00 0.94 -12.31
C GLN A 173 6.92 0.23 -13.14
N LEU A 174 5.64 0.49 -12.85
CA LEU A 174 4.52 -0.13 -13.56
C LEU A 174 4.47 0.30 -15.04
N VAL A 175 4.69 1.58 -15.32
CA VAL A 175 4.73 2.13 -16.70
C VAL A 175 5.89 1.54 -17.50
N HIS A 176 7.05 1.32 -16.88
CA HIS A 176 8.21 0.72 -17.55
C HIS A 176 8.10 -0.80 -17.69
N ALA A 177 7.41 -1.48 -16.77
CA ALA A 177 7.11 -2.91 -16.87
C ALA A 177 5.95 -3.23 -17.83
N TYR A 178 5.25 -2.21 -18.33
CA TYR A 178 4.17 -2.37 -19.28
C TYR A 178 4.67 -2.99 -20.60
N ASP A 179 4.09 -4.13 -20.94
CA ASP A 179 4.40 -4.99 -22.08
C ASP A 179 3.25 -5.09 -23.09
N SER A 180 2.29 -4.16 -23.01
CA SER A 180 1.05 -4.21 -23.79
C SER A 180 0.12 -5.39 -23.45
N SER A 181 0.36 -6.10 -22.34
CA SER A 181 -0.60 -7.09 -21.84
C SER A 181 -1.79 -6.43 -21.12
N MET A 182 -2.95 -7.06 -21.24
CA MET A 182 -4.16 -6.64 -20.54
C MET A 182 -4.00 -6.70 -19.00
N ALA A 183 -3.23 -7.66 -18.51
CA ALA A 183 -2.96 -7.81 -17.08
C ALA A 183 -2.19 -6.61 -16.51
N GLN A 184 -1.17 -6.11 -17.22
CA GLN A 184 -0.43 -4.92 -16.79
C GLN A 184 -1.25 -3.64 -16.94
N ASN A 185 -2.11 -3.55 -17.96
CA ASN A 185 -3.09 -2.47 -18.08
C ASN A 185 -4.00 -2.39 -16.85
N ASN A 186 -4.62 -3.51 -16.45
CA ASN A 186 -5.48 -3.55 -15.28
C ASN A 186 -4.73 -3.12 -14.01
N LYS A 187 -3.49 -3.59 -13.80
CA LYS A 187 -2.66 -3.16 -12.66
C LYS A 187 -2.41 -1.65 -12.64
N LEU A 188 -2.14 -1.04 -13.80
CA LEU A 188 -1.91 0.40 -13.93
C LEU A 188 -3.18 1.21 -13.67
N ILE A 189 -4.33 0.74 -14.13
CA ILE A 189 -5.63 1.38 -13.93
C ILE A 189 -6.02 1.32 -12.45
N GLU A 190 -5.94 0.14 -11.83
CA GLU A 190 -6.22 -0.07 -10.41
C GLU A 190 -5.31 0.80 -9.53
N PHE A 191 -4.00 0.78 -9.82
CA PHE A 191 -3.03 1.60 -9.12
C PHE A 191 -3.36 3.09 -9.24
N SER A 192 -3.65 3.57 -10.46
CA SER A 192 -3.92 4.99 -10.71
C SER A 192 -5.25 5.45 -10.11
N TRP A 193 -6.25 4.57 -10.09
CA TRP A 193 -7.52 4.80 -9.40
C TRP A 193 -7.32 4.88 -7.87
N ALA A 194 -6.62 3.91 -7.29
CA ALA A 194 -6.34 3.87 -5.85
C ALA A 194 -5.47 5.05 -5.39
N ALA A 195 -4.48 5.45 -6.21
CA ALA A 195 -3.60 6.58 -5.96
C ALA A 195 -4.37 7.88 -5.68
N ILE A 196 -5.37 8.19 -6.52
CA ILE A 196 -6.20 9.40 -6.36
C ILE A 196 -7.04 9.35 -5.08
N ARG A 197 -7.52 8.16 -4.69
CA ARG A 197 -8.35 7.99 -3.49
C ARG A 197 -7.55 8.05 -2.20
N ALA A 198 -6.38 7.42 -2.18
CA ALA A 198 -5.56 7.28 -0.98
C ALA A 198 -4.79 8.57 -0.63
N ASN A 199 -4.63 9.49 -1.59
CA ASN A 199 -3.76 10.66 -1.42
C ASN A 199 -4.54 11.96 -1.56
N ASP A 200 -4.89 12.57 -0.43
CA ASP A 200 -5.53 13.88 -0.42
C ASP A 200 -4.65 14.94 -1.11
N ASN A 201 -5.29 15.81 -1.89
CA ASN A 201 -4.62 16.90 -2.60
C ASN A 201 -3.45 16.43 -3.51
N LEU A 202 -3.52 15.21 -4.06
CA LEU A 202 -2.45 14.60 -4.86
C LEU A 202 -1.90 15.55 -5.94
N ALA A 203 -2.76 16.29 -6.66
CA ALA A 203 -2.33 17.25 -7.68
C ALA A 203 -1.43 18.37 -7.14
N ARG A 204 -1.70 18.88 -5.93
CA ARG A 204 -0.89 19.92 -5.28
C ARG A 204 0.43 19.34 -4.80
N ARG A 205 0.37 18.17 -4.15
CA ARG A 205 1.52 17.44 -3.62
C ARG A 205 2.51 17.06 -4.73
N LEU A 206 2.01 16.52 -5.85
CA LEU A 206 2.82 16.22 -7.03
C LEU A 206 3.50 17.45 -7.62
N ARG A 207 2.81 18.59 -7.69
CA ARG A 207 3.39 19.85 -8.20
C ARG A 207 4.49 20.40 -7.29
N GLN A 208 4.34 20.23 -5.97
CA GLN A 208 5.35 20.62 -4.99
C GLN A 208 6.58 19.69 -5.07
N LEU A 209 6.34 18.39 -5.21
CA LEU A 209 7.39 17.37 -5.20
C LEU A 209 8.17 17.31 -6.52
N LEU A 210 7.50 17.37 -7.67
CA LEU A 210 8.08 17.15 -9.00
C LEU A 210 8.27 18.43 -9.81
N GLN A 211 8.01 19.60 -9.21
CA GLN A 211 7.80 20.88 -9.88
C GLN A 211 6.48 20.92 -10.69
N PHE A 212 6.04 22.14 -11.03
CA PHE A 212 4.73 22.39 -11.60
C PHE A 212 4.46 21.64 -12.91
N SER A 213 5.41 21.67 -13.87
CA SER A 213 5.19 21.10 -15.21
C SER A 213 5.12 19.57 -15.21
N PHE A 214 6.06 18.90 -14.53
CA PHE A 214 6.07 17.44 -14.43
C PHE A 214 4.92 16.94 -13.55
N GLY A 215 4.74 17.55 -12.36
CA GLY A 215 3.66 17.16 -11.44
C GLY A 215 2.26 17.31 -12.06
N THR A 216 2.01 18.37 -12.84
CA THR A 216 0.71 18.56 -13.52
C THR A 216 0.49 17.50 -14.59
N LYS A 217 1.47 17.27 -15.48
CA LYS A 217 1.35 16.25 -16.53
C LYS A 217 1.17 14.85 -15.96
N LEU A 218 1.92 14.52 -14.89
CA LEU A 218 1.83 13.22 -14.25
C LEU A 218 0.45 13.02 -13.59
N PHE A 219 -0.07 14.04 -12.92
CA PHE A 219 -1.41 13.99 -12.35
C PHE A 219 -2.49 13.78 -13.43
N THR A 220 -2.40 14.48 -14.57
CA THR A 220 -3.30 14.26 -15.71
C THR A 220 -3.24 12.82 -16.21
N CYS A 221 -2.05 12.23 -16.28
CA CYS A 221 -1.88 10.84 -16.68
C CYS A 221 -2.50 9.86 -15.68
N ILE A 222 -2.22 10.00 -14.38
CA ILE A 222 -2.85 9.18 -13.31
C ILE A 222 -4.37 9.27 -13.40
N ARG A 223 -4.90 10.48 -13.62
CA ARG A 223 -6.33 10.70 -13.80
C ARG A 223 -6.86 9.94 -15.00
N GLN A 224 -6.24 10.06 -16.16
CA GLN A 224 -6.66 9.34 -17.38
C GLN A 224 -6.63 7.82 -17.18
N LEU A 225 -5.56 7.28 -16.59
CA LEU A 225 -5.41 5.84 -16.35
C LEU A 225 -6.47 5.30 -15.38
N GLY A 226 -6.79 6.03 -14.31
CA GLY A 226 -7.82 5.60 -13.34
C GLY A 226 -9.28 5.84 -13.80
N HIS A 227 -9.50 6.53 -14.92
CA HIS A 227 -10.84 6.94 -15.39
C HIS A 227 -11.80 5.77 -15.69
N PRO A 228 -11.37 4.67 -16.34
CA PRO A 228 -12.25 3.54 -16.62
C PRO A 228 -12.87 2.96 -15.35
N MET A 229 -12.05 2.76 -14.31
CA MET A 229 -12.50 2.18 -13.04
C MET A 229 -13.42 3.13 -12.26
N ARG A 230 -13.15 4.44 -12.28
CA ARG A 230 -14.10 5.44 -11.74
C ARG A 230 -15.43 5.41 -12.47
N THR A 231 -15.41 5.26 -13.79
CA THR A 231 -16.61 5.18 -14.63
C THR A 231 -17.41 3.94 -14.29
N LEU A 232 -16.77 2.77 -14.17
CA LEU A 232 -17.40 1.52 -13.73
C LEU A 232 -18.14 1.71 -12.39
N PHE A 233 -17.46 2.19 -11.36
CA PHE A 233 -18.07 2.34 -10.04
C PHE A 233 -19.22 3.36 -10.04
N THR A 234 -19.10 4.47 -10.77
CA THR A 234 -20.21 5.43 -10.91
C THR A 234 -21.41 4.81 -11.61
N ILE A 235 -21.21 4.03 -12.67
CA ILE A 235 -22.30 3.35 -13.39
C ILE A 235 -22.99 2.34 -12.46
N VAL A 236 -22.22 1.46 -11.81
CA VAL A 236 -22.76 0.46 -10.89
C VAL A 236 -23.54 1.12 -9.75
N ARG A 237 -22.99 2.19 -9.18
CA ARG A 237 -23.64 2.94 -8.12
C ARG A 237 -24.91 3.65 -8.60
N ALA A 238 -24.87 4.29 -9.77
CA ALA A 238 -26.04 4.94 -10.35
C ALA A 238 -27.19 3.95 -10.51
N VAL A 239 -26.93 2.79 -11.12
CA VAL A 239 -27.91 1.71 -11.30
C VAL A 239 -28.47 1.22 -9.97
N LYS A 240 -27.62 1.00 -8.96
CA LYS A 240 -28.04 0.56 -7.62
C LYS A 240 -28.89 1.61 -6.90
N SER A 241 -28.54 2.88 -7.02
CA SER A 241 -29.23 3.98 -6.34
C SER A 241 -30.63 4.24 -6.91
N THR A 242 -30.84 3.86 -8.16
CA THR A 242 -32.09 4.07 -8.89
C THR A 242 -33.00 2.85 -8.85
N GLY A 243 -33.09 2.19 -7.68
CA GLY A 243 -33.74 0.88 -7.48
C GLY A 243 -35.22 0.75 -7.88
N SER A 244 -35.80 1.76 -8.53
CA SER A 244 -37.12 1.78 -9.15
C SER A 244 -37.13 1.31 -10.62
N TYR A 245 -36.00 1.26 -11.32
CA TYR A 245 -36.02 0.89 -12.74
C TYR A 245 -36.09 -0.63 -12.96
N GLN A 246 -36.99 -1.04 -13.86
CA GLN A 246 -37.15 -2.44 -14.28
C GLN A 246 -36.35 -2.75 -15.55
N ASP A 247 -36.01 -1.72 -16.34
CA ASP A 247 -35.33 -1.88 -17.62
C ASP A 247 -34.40 -0.70 -17.94
N VAL A 248 -33.41 -0.96 -18.79
CA VAL A 248 -32.46 0.04 -19.28
C VAL A 248 -32.42 -0.03 -20.80
N LYS A 249 -32.54 1.13 -21.45
CA LYS A 249 -32.46 1.26 -22.91
C LYS A 249 -31.34 2.22 -23.28
N VAL A 250 -30.45 1.80 -24.16
CA VAL A 250 -29.33 2.62 -24.64
C VAL A 250 -29.50 2.84 -26.14
N TYR A 251 -29.62 4.09 -26.55
CA TYR A 251 -29.77 4.47 -27.93
C TYR A 251 -28.54 5.22 -28.42
N SER A 252 -28.04 4.87 -29.60
CA SER A 252 -27.07 5.68 -30.32
C SER A 252 -27.83 6.72 -31.16
N GLY A 253 -27.78 8.00 -30.77
CA GLY A 253 -28.53 9.06 -31.45
C GLY A 253 -28.78 10.28 -30.58
N ILE A 254 -29.39 11.30 -31.19
CA ILE A 254 -29.89 12.47 -30.49
C ILE A 254 -31.28 12.13 -29.94
N PRO A 255 -31.59 12.43 -28.67
CA PRO A 255 -32.91 12.19 -28.15
C PRO A 255 -33.96 12.93 -28.98
N PRO A 256 -35.16 12.34 -29.18
CA PRO A 256 -36.25 13.06 -29.81
C PRO A 256 -36.51 14.32 -28.99
N LYS A 257 -36.51 15.49 -29.65
CA LYS A 257 -36.87 16.74 -28.98
C LYS A 257 -38.20 16.50 -28.28
N PRO A 258 -38.32 16.76 -26.96
CA PRO A 258 -39.58 16.56 -26.26
C PRO A 258 -40.62 17.36 -27.02
N CYS A 259 -41.52 16.64 -27.70
CA CYS A 259 -42.60 17.26 -28.40
C CYS A 259 -43.50 17.77 -27.29
N VAL A 260 -43.33 19.04 -26.92
CA VAL A 260 -44.22 19.75 -26.01
C VAL A 260 -45.56 19.76 -26.72
N LYS A 261 -46.33 18.68 -26.54
CA LYS A 261 -47.74 18.68 -26.84
C LYS A 261 -48.29 19.66 -25.81
N THR A 262 -48.48 20.91 -26.24
CA THR A 262 -49.29 21.89 -25.53
C THR A 262 -50.69 21.30 -25.47
N VAL A 263 -50.92 20.42 -24.49
CA VAL A 263 -52.27 19.98 -24.17
C VAL A 263 -52.90 21.20 -23.54
N ASN A 264 -53.68 21.94 -24.33
CA ASN A 264 -54.64 22.91 -23.82
C ASN A 264 -55.67 22.12 -23.00
N ILE A 265 -55.34 21.87 -21.73
CA ILE A 265 -56.29 21.32 -20.76
C ILE A 265 -57.19 22.48 -20.37
N SER A 266 -58.35 22.55 -21.02
CA SER A 266 -59.46 23.37 -20.57
C SER A 266 -59.89 22.85 -19.20
N HIS A 267 -59.67 23.66 -18.16
CA HIS A 267 -60.14 23.40 -16.82
C HIS A 267 -61.67 23.30 -16.82
N LYS A 268 -62.21 22.11 -16.54
CA LYS A 268 -63.57 21.95 -16.02
C LYS A 268 -63.50 21.20 -14.70
N MET A 269 -63.95 21.90 -13.67
CA MET A 269 -64.11 21.44 -12.29
C MET A 269 -65.12 20.29 -12.16
N ILE A 270 -65.16 19.74 -10.92
CA ILE A 270 -66.13 18.82 -10.30
C ILE A 270 -65.59 17.37 -10.32
N GLY A 271 -65.51 16.61 -9.24
CA GLY A 271 -66.03 16.73 -7.87
C GLY A 271 -65.51 15.57 -7.03
N ARG A 272 -65.84 15.64 -5.74
CA ARG A 272 -65.38 14.96 -4.53
C ARG A 272 -66.00 13.56 -4.34
N GLU A 273 -65.28 12.61 -3.72
CA GLU A 273 -65.74 11.54 -2.78
C GLU A 273 -64.55 10.62 -2.39
N GLN A 274 -64.09 10.62 -1.12
CA GLN A 274 -64.36 9.64 -0.03
C GLN A 274 -63.91 8.20 -0.37
N GLN A 275 -62.78 7.71 0.14
CA GLN A 275 -62.49 7.12 1.47
C GLN A 275 -62.99 5.68 1.62
N GLU A 276 -62.09 4.70 1.69
CA GLU A 276 -62.22 3.56 2.61
C GLU A 276 -60.90 2.78 2.80
N GLN A 277 -60.64 2.46 4.07
CA GLN A 277 -59.55 1.63 4.61
C GLN A 277 -59.85 0.15 4.43
N GLN A 278 -58.82 -0.69 4.34
CA GLN A 278 -58.71 -1.95 5.11
C GLN A 278 -57.33 -2.63 4.91
N ASP A 279 -56.61 -2.81 6.02
CA ASP A 279 -55.63 -3.89 6.25
C ASP A 279 -56.39 -5.16 6.67
N PRO A 280 -55.81 -6.38 6.49
CA PRO A 280 -55.19 -7.04 7.64
C PRO A 280 -53.95 -7.93 7.36
N CYS A 281 -52.97 -7.79 8.26
CA CYS A 281 -52.12 -8.74 9.01
C CYS A 281 -51.94 -10.25 8.63
N HIS A 282 -50.77 -10.77 9.06
CA HIS A 282 -50.30 -12.17 9.27
C HIS A 282 -49.52 -12.82 8.09
N ASP A 283 -48.41 -13.56 8.24
CA ASP A 283 -47.80 -14.21 9.42
C ASP A 283 -46.30 -14.59 9.21
N VAL A 284 -45.70 -15.01 10.32
CA VAL A 284 -44.30 -15.41 10.60
C VAL A 284 -43.95 -16.82 10.09
N THR A 285 -42.65 -17.18 10.18
CA THR A 285 -42.00 -18.52 10.21
C THR A 285 -41.44 -19.01 8.85
N THR A 286 -40.24 -19.57 8.64
CA THR A 286 -39.29 -20.35 9.46
C THR A 286 -37.95 -20.47 8.70
N LEU A 287 -36.80 -20.56 9.41
CA LEU A 287 -35.52 -21.08 8.88
C LEU A 287 -35.59 -22.61 8.68
N PRO A 288 -34.76 -23.21 7.80
CA PRO A 288 -33.70 -24.03 8.37
C PRO A 288 -32.34 -23.97 7.67
N THR A 289 -31.34 -24.26 8.50
CA THR A 289 -29.93 -24.57 8.28
C THR A 289 -29.70 -25.68 7.25
N SER A 290 -28.69 -25.54 6.37
CA SER A 290 -27.81 -26.68 6.05
C SER A 290 -26.45 -26.25 5.50
N ILE A 291 -25.44 -26.84 6.13
CA ILE A 291 -24.03 -26.94 5.78
C ILE A 291 -23.89 -27.64 4.43
N ASN A 292 -22.96 -27.19 3.58
CA ASN A 292 -22.07 -28.03 2.77
C ASN A 292 -20.99 -27.18 2.06
N THR A 293 -19.73 -27.44 2.43
CA THR A 293 -18.52 -27.07 1.69
C THR A 293 -18.37 -27.97 0.46
N PRO A 294 -17.81 -27.45 -0.64
CA PRO A 294 -16.63 -28.12 -1.19
C PRO A 294 -15.51 -27.17 -1.65
N THR A 295 -14.30 -27.48 -1.18
CA THR A 295 -13.04 -27.54 -1.94
C THR A 295 -12.73 -26.43 -2.96
N LYS A 296 -11.90 -25.47 -2.52
CA LYS A 296 -11.05 -24.64 -3.39
C LYS A 296 -9.99 -25.51 -4.07
N PRO A 297 -9.79 -25.41 -5.39
CA PRO A 297 -8.53 -25.80 -6.01
C PRO A 297 -7.48 -24.70 -5.78
N SER A 298 -6.28 -25.14 -5.39
CA SER A 298 -5.08 -24.33 -5.20
C SER A 298 -4.71 -23.57 -6.48
N PRO A 299 -4.33 -22.27 -6.43
CA PRO A 299 -3.64 -21.64 -7.53
C PRO A 299 -2.13 -21.89 -7.44
N SER A 300 -1.57 -22.24 -8.59
CA SER A 300 -0.18 -22.55 -8.91
C SER A 300 0.83 -21.45 -8.56
N ASP A 301 2.04 -21.88 -8.21
CA ASP A 301 3.19 -21.14 -7.67
C ASP A 301 3.96 -20.24 -8.67
N GLU A 302 3.38 -19.88 -9.81
CA GLU A 302 4.10 -19.11 -10.84
C GLU A 302 3.34 -17.82 -11.16
N ASP A 303 3.57 -16.78 -10.34
CA ASP A 303 3.68 -15.38 -10.75
C ASP A 303 3.52 -14.43 -9.56
N ARG A 304 4.64 -14.15 -8.87
CA ARG A 304 4.76 -13.02 -7.96
C ARG A 304 5.88 -12.10 -8.41
N VAL A 305 5.59 -11.29 -9.42
CA VAL A 305 6.43 -10.13 -9.78
C VAL A 305 6.56 -9.22 -8.56
N VAL A 306 7.81 -8.95 -8.22
CA VAL A 306 8.29 -8.73 -6.86
C VAL A 306 8.10 -7.26 -6.45
N ASP A 307 7.13 -7.02 -5.56
CA ASP A 307 6.88 -5.72 -4.93
C ASP A 307 8.03 -5.24 -4.01
N ILE A 308 8.79 -4.22 -4.42
CA ILE A 308 9.90 -3.62 -3.64
C ILE A 308 9.39 -2.47 -2.78
N ALA A 309 8.30 -1.81 -3.19
CA ALA A 309 7.80 -0.57 -2.60
C ALA A 309 6.95 -0.78 -1.33
N SER A 310 6.50 -2.01 -1.05
CA SER A 310 5.80 -2.38 0.18
C SER A 310 6.75 -2.75 1.34
N ALA A 311 8.06 -2.56 1.13
CA ALA A 311 9.05 -2.93 2.13
C ALA A 311 9.04 -1.97 3.31
N SER A 312 8.99 -2.48 4.55
CA SER A 312 9.19 -1.61 5.73
C SER A 312 10.53 -0.87 5.56
N PRO A 313 10.56 0.46 5.70
CA PRO A 313 11.74 1.29 5.43
C PRO A 313 12.97 0.84 6.23
N ILE A 314 12.75 0.23 7.41
CA ILE A 314 13.79 -0.31 8.28
C ILE A 314 14.61 -1.40 7.58
N TYR A 315 13.97 -2.32 6.84
CA TYR A 315 14.68 -3.42 6.17
C TYR A 315 15.44 -2.95 4.92
N ALA A 316 14.87 -2.01 4.19
CA ALA A 316 15.56 -1.38 3.06
C ALA A 316 16.80 -0.62 3.53
N GLN A 317 16.68 0.16 4.61
CA GLN A 317 17.81 0.86 5.23
C GLN A 317 18.86 -0.13 5.76
N ALA A 318 18.44 -1.21 6.42
CA ALA A 318 19.37 -2.24 6.91
C ALA A 318 20.18 -2.88 5.77
N VAL A 319 19.53 -3.21 4.64
CA VAL A 319 20.22 -3.75 3.45
C VAL A 319 21.14 -2.70 2.84
N GLY A 320 20.71 -1.43 2.75
CA GLY A 320 21.54 -0.33 2.27
C GLY A 320 22.83 -0.15 3.08
N VAL A 321 22.72 -0.10 4.41
CA VAL A 321 23.88 0.03 5.33
C VAL A 321 24.81 -1.18 5.22
N LEU A 322 24.27 -2.40 5.09
CA LEU A 322 25.08 -3.59 4.85
C LEU A 322 25.89 -3.46 3.56
N VAL A 323 25.21 -3.16 2.44
CA VAL A 323 25.84 -3.05 1.12
C VAL A 323 26.93 -1.97 1.15
N GLU A 324 26.63 -0.81 1.71
CA GLU A 324 27.59 0.30 1.83
C GLU A 324 28.83 -0.14 2.64
N SER A 325 28.63 -0.75 3.81
CA SER A 325 29.72 -1.19 4.68
C SER A 325 30.60 -2.24 4.00
N VAL A 326 29.95 -3.22 3.36
CA VAL A 326 30.61 -4.32 2.65
C VAL A 326 31.43 -3.82 1.47
N LEU A 327 30.88 -2.92 0.64
CA LEU A 327 31.57 -2.33 -0.52
C LEU A 327 32.73 -1.44 -0.11
N ARG A 328 32.61 -0.73 1.01
CA ARG A 328 33.67 0.17 1.53
C ARG A 328 34.70 -0.53 2.41
N HIS A 329 34.61 -1.85 2.59
CA HIS A 329 35.47 -2.60 3.50
C HIS A 329 35.45 -2.07 4.95
N LYS A 330 34.28 -1.63 5.40
CA LYS A 330 34.05 -1.14 6.76
C LYS A 330 33.22 -2.14 7.56
N VAL A 331 33.42 -2.13 8.86
CA VAL A 331 32.58 -2.87 9.81
C VAL A 331 31.18 -2.25 9.82
N VAL A 332 30.15 -3.09 9.87
CA VAL A 332 28.77 -2.63 9.98
C VAL A 332 28.60 -1.90 11.32
N PRO A 333 28.09 -0.66 11.35
CA PRO A 333 27.95 0.08 12.60
C PRO A 333 27.02 -0.64 13.59
N ALA A 334 27.45 -0.85 14.84
CA ALA A 334 26.67 -1.54 15.86
C ALA A 334 25.29 -0.91 16.12
N GLY A 335 25.20 0.43 16.05
CA GLY A 335 23.93 1.15 16.20
C GLY A 335 22.95 0.99 15.02
N SER A 336 23.38 0.39 13.90
CA SER A 336 22.52 0.21 12.73
C SER A 336 21.62 -1.02 12.85
N HIS A 337 20.43 -0.95 12.25
CA HIS A 337 19.53 -2.11 12.14
C HIS A 337 20.17 -3.27 11.36
N ALA A 338 21.11 -2.98 10.45
CA ALA A 338 21.86 -3.99 9.70
C ALA A 338 22.64 -4.93 10.61
N TYR A 339 23.29 -4.39 11.65
CA TYR A 339 24.10 -5.17 12.59
C TYR A 339 23.27 -6.28 13.27
N TYR A 340 22.04 -5.96 13.66
CA TYR A 340 21.13 -6.95 14.24
C TYR A 340 20.54 -7.89 13.17
N HIS A 341 19.95 -7.36 12.10
CA HIS A 341 19.18 -8.17 11.15
C HIS A 341 20.04 -9.17 10.37
N PHE A 342 21.31 -8.85 10.13
CA PHE A 342 22.27 -9.72 9.47
C PHE A 342 23.11 -10.57 10.44
N GLY A 343 22.81 -10.51 11.74
CA GLY A 343 23.36 -11.42 12.74
C GLY A 343 24.78 -11.14 13.20
N PHE A 344 25.32 -9.93 12.98
CA PHE A 344 26.62 -9.53 13.53
C PHE A 344 26.63 -9.57 15.07
N VAL A 345 25.47 -9.44 15.70
CA VAL A 345 25.25 -9.65 17.14
C VAL A 345 25.61 -11.07 17.64
N THR A 346 25.82 -12.03 16.74
CA THR A 346 26.25 -13.40 17.10
C THR A 346 27.76 -13.59 17.05
N CYS A 347 28.51 -12.59 16.55
CA CYS A 347 29.97 -12.59 16.52
C CYS A 347 30.53 -12.35 17.93
N GLN A 348 31.53 -13.12 18.33
CA GLN A 348 32.18 -12.98 19.65
C GLN A 348 33.39 -12.04 19.58
N SER A 349 34.01 -11.94 18.41
CA SER A 349 35.19 -11.14 18.18
C SER A 349 35.05 -10.25 16.95
N LYS A 350 35.89 -9.22 16.87
CA LYS A 350 36.02 -8.39 15.67
C LYS A 350 36.46 -9.21 14.45
N PHE A 351 37.26 -10.25 14.67
CA PHE A 351 37.66 -11.16 13.61
C PHE A 351 36.45 -11.89 13.00
N ASP A 352 35.51 -12.33 13.82
CA ASP A 352 34.27 -12.97 13.35
C ASP A 352 33.38 -11.97 12.59
N GLU A 353 33.32 -10.71 13.03
CA GLU A 353 32.60 -9.65 12.32
C GLU A 353 33.20 -9.39 10.94
N ASP A 354 34.52 -9.29 10.85
CA ASP A 354 35.24 -9.08 9.60
C ASP A 354 35.06 -10.29 8.65
N ALA A 355 35.10 -11.51 9.19
CA ALA A 355 34.85 -12.73 8.43
C ALA A 355 33.40 -12.81 7.92
N LEU A 356 32.42 -12.44 8.74
CA LEU A 356 31.01 -12.35 8.33
C LEU A 356 30.78 -11.25 7.29
N CYS A 357 31.46 -10.11 7.41
CA CYS A 357 31.44 -9.05 6.40
C CYS A 357 32.03 -9.55 5.07
N GLY A 358 33.14 -10.30 5.12
CA GLY A 358 33.73 -10.97 3.97
C GLY A 358 32.77 -11.97 3.30
N TYR A 359 32.00 -12.70 4.10
CA TYR A 359 30.96 -13.60 3.60
C TYR A 359 29.85 -12.86 2.84
N TYR A 360 29.27 -11.80 3.44
CA TYR A 360 28.26 -10.99 2.76
C TYR A 360 28.82 -10.31 1.51
N ARG A 361 30.11 -9.92 1.50
CA ARG A 361 30.80 -9.43 0.30
C ARG A 361 30.81 -10.46 -0.81
N HIS A 362 31.24 -11.67 -0.51
CA HIS A 362 31.29 -12.74 -1.49
C HIS A 362 29.88 -13.02 -2.06
N PHE A 363 28.86 -13.08 -1.20
CA PHE A 363 27.47 -13.28 -1.61
C PHE A 363 26.95 -12.17 -2.54
N LEU A 364 27.18 -10.90 -2.17
CA LEU A 364 26.75 -9.74 -2.97
C LEU A 364 27.54 -9.64 -4.29
N GLY A 365 28.85 -9.85 -4.24
CA GLY A 365 29.75 -9.82 -5.39
C GLY A 365 29.49 -10.91 -6.41
N ALA A 366 29.14 -12.13 -5.95
CA ALA A 366 28.79 -13.25 -6.82
C ALA A 366 27.49 -13.03 -7.59
N THR A 367 26.66 -12.06 -7.18
CA THR A 367 25.30 -11.98 -7.71
C THR A 367 25.01 -10.73 -8.55
N GLN A 368 25.86 -9.69 -8.56
CA GLN A 368 25.90 -8.46 -9.40
C GLN A 368 24.56 -7.81 -9.84
N SER A 369 23.41 -8.26 -9.34
CA SER A 369 22.09 -7.96 -9.86
C SER A 369 21.30 -7.21 -8.80
N PRO A 370 20.68 -6.06 -9.16
CA PRO A 370 19.78 -5.31 -8.27
C PRO A 370 18.64 -6.17 -7.69
N ILE A 371 18.26 -7.24 -8.39
CA ILE A 371 17.22 -8.19 -7.99
C ILE A 371 17.57 -8.88 -6.65
N VAL A 372 18.85 -9.00 -6.32
CA VAL A 372 19.31 -9.69 -5.11
C VAL A 372 19.06 -8.85 -3.87
N LEU A 373 19.30 -7.55 -3.97
CA LEU A 373 19.05 -6.61 -2.89
C LEU A 373 17.57 -6.63 -2.53
N VAL A 374 16.72 -6.63 -3.54
CA VAL A 374 15.28 -6.79 -3.41
C VAL A 374 14.91 -8.11 -2.73
N LYS A 375 15.50 -9.22 -3.17
CA LYS A 375 15.28 -10.53 -2.55
C LYS A 375 15.72 -10.54 -1.08
N MET A 376 16.83 -9.87 -0.74
CA MET A 376 17.30 -9.75 0.64
C MET A 376 16.33 -8.93 1.51
N ILE A 377 15.83 -7.80 1.01
CA ILE A 377 14.82 -7.00 1.70
C ILE A 377 13.58 -7.84 2.02
N LYS A 378 13.09 -8.61 1.04
CA LYS A 378 11.95 -9.51 1.25
C LYS A 378 12.24 -10.66 2.19
N ALA A 379 13.43 -11.25 2.07
CA ALA A 379 13.82 -12.36 2.92
C ALA A 379 13.96 -11.91 4.39
N LEU A 380 14.38 -10.68 4.65
CA LEU A 380 14.34 -10.09 5.98
C LEU A 380 12.91 -9.90 6.50
N GLN A 381 12.00 -9.38 5.68
CA GLN A 381 10.60 -9.18 6.04
C GLN A 381 9.87 -10.48 6.38
N LEU A 382 10.13 -11.50 5.58
CA LEU A 382 9.49 -12.81 5.71
C LEU A 382 10.22 -13.73 6.69
N GLY A 383 11.36 -13.31 7.25
CA GLY A 383 12.19 -14.16 8.10
C GLY A 383 12.84 -15.35 7.37
N THR A 384 12.98 -15.29 6.04
CA THR A 384 13.52 -16.35 5.18
C THR A 384 14.95 -16.06 4.70
N LEU A 385 15.66 -15.13 5.33
CA LEU A 385 17.04 -14.76 4.97
C LEU A 385 17.97 -15.97 5.00
N SER A 386 17.82 -16.86 5.98
CA SER A 386 18.58 -18.11 6.04
C SER A 386 18.44 -18.95 4.76
N GLY A 387 17.22 -19.09 4.22
CA GLY A 387 16.94 -19.83 2.99
C GLY A 387 17.50 -19.13 1.75
N LEU A 388 17.40 -17.80 1.68
CA LEU A 388 18.00 -17.02 0.57
C LEU A 388 19.52 -17.21 0.51
N LEU A 389 20.17 -17.17 1.67
CA LEU A 389 21.60 -17.41 1.76
C LEU A 389 21.92 -18.90 1.50
N HIS A 390 21.05 -19.83 1.91
CA HIS A 390 21.24 -21.29 1.75
C HIS A 390 21.40 -21.73 0.29
N ASN A 391 20.54 -21.21 -0.58
CA ASN A 391 20.46 -21.61 -1.99
C ASN A 391 21.71 -21.27 -2.83
N LYS A 392 22.72 -20.58 -2.28
CA LYS A 392 23.85 -20.08 -3.08
C LYS A 392 25.25 -20.53 -2.65
N SER A 393 25.49 -21.03 -1.43
CA SER A 393 26.76 -21.68 -1.00
C SER A 393 26.89 -21.82 0.53
N LEU A 394 25.87 -22.29 1.26
CA LEU A 394 25.82 -22.12 2.73
C LEU A 394 26.09 -23.36 3.59
N GLN A 395 26.45 -24.51 3.02
CA GLN A 395 26.88 -25.62 3.88
C GLN A 395 28.09 -25.24 4.75
N SER A 396 28.97 -24.37 4.24
CA SER A 396 30.10 -23.81 5.00
C SER A 396 29.66 -22.95 6.18
N LEU A 397 28.66 -22.07 6.03
CA LEU A 397 28.23 -21.16 7.10
C LEU A 397 27.58 -21.90 8.27
N LYS A 398 26.83 -22.97 8.02
CA LYS A 398 26.25 -23.80 9.09
C LYS A 398 27.34 -24.43 9.96
N ASN A 399 28.43 -24.86 9.32
CA ASN A 399 29.55 -25.49 10.01
C ASN A 399 30.46 -24.46 10.70
N SER A 400 30.66 -23.30 10.08
CA SER A 400 31.54 -22.24 10.60
C SER A 400 30.87 -21.32 11.63
N TYR A 401 29.55 -21.11 11.55
CA TYR A 401 28.81 -20.16 12.41
C TYR A 401 27.45 -20.73 12.86
N PRO A 402 27.43 -21.72 13.76
CA PRO A 402 26.19 -22.38 14.21
C PRO A 402 25.22 -21.40 14.91
N SER A 403 25.74 -20.45 15.70
CA SER A 403 24.93 -19.44 16.38
C SER A 403 24.24 -18.47 15.42
N LEU A 404 24.96 -18.06 14.36
CA LEU A 404 24.40 -17.22 13.29
C LEU A 404 23.28 -17.95 12.54
N HIS A 405 23.50 -19.22 12.20
CA HIS A 405 22.48 -20.02 11.52
C HIS A 405 21.21 -20.11 12.37
N LYS A 406 21.35 -20.47 13.65
CA LYS A 406 20.22 -20.51 14.60
C LYS A 406 19.49 -19.17 14.64
N PHE A 407 20.23 -18.07 14.83
CA PHE A 407 19.68 -16.71 14.87
C PHE A 407 18.87 -16.34 13.61
N LEU A 408 19.40 -16.64 12.42
CA LEU A 408 18.73 -16.33 11.15
C LEU A 408 17.53 -17.23 10.87
N THR A 409 17.50 -18.46 11.42
CA THR A 409 16.35 -19.37 11.31
C THR A 409 15.25 -19.09 12.33
N THR A 410 15.57 -18.48 13.47
CA THR A 410 14.58 -18.12 14.49
C THR A 410 13.78 -16.89 14.06
N LYS A 411 12.46 -16.96 14.18
CA LYS A 411 11.54 -15.84 13.91
C LYS A 411 11.86 -14.67 14.81
N LEU A 412 11.65 -13.45 14.33
CA LEU A 412 12.03 -12.22 15.04
C LEU A 412 11.48 -12.17 16.48
N GLU A 413 10.20 -12.50 16.67
CA GLU A 413 9.50 -12.47 17.97
C GLU A 413 9.98 -13.56 18.95
N GLU A 414 10.64 -14.60 18.45
CA GLU A 414 11.17 -15.71 19.22
C GLU A 414 12.69 -15.55 19.48
N ARG A 415 13.31 -14.50 18.95
CA ARG A 415 14.75 -14.30 19.12
C ARG A 415 15.07 -13.92 20.57
N PRO A 416 16.15 -14.46 21.13
CA PRO A 416 16.66 -14.01 22.43
C PRO A 416 16.94 -12.51 22.45
N SER A 417 16.35 -11.79 23.40
CA SER A 417 16.55 -10.35 23.58
C SER A 417 17.99 -9.99 23.96
N VAL A 418 18.81 -10.97 24.37
CA VAL A 418 20.24 -10.75 24.64
C VAL A 418 20.98 -10.26 23.40
N TYR A 419 20.53 -10.61 22.20
CA TYR A 419 21.15 -10.10 20.98
C TYR A 419 20.90 -8.60 20.77
N ARG A 420 19.77 -8.07 21.27
CA ARG A 420 19.55 -6.62 21.36
C ARG A 420 20.46 -5.98 22.39
N LEU A 421 20.74 -6.68 23.49
CA LEU A 421 21.69 -6.21 24.50
C LEU A 421 23.10 -6.12 23.94
N VAL A 422 23.58 -7.16 23.24
CA VAL A 422 24.89 -7.16 22.57
C VAL A 422 25.01 -5.96 21.62
N GLN A 423 23.99 -5.75 20.77
CA GLN A 423 23.93 -4.59 19.89
C GLN A 423 24.07 -3.26 20.66
N PHE A 424 23.28 -3.09 21.72
CA PHE A 424 23.23 -1.85 22.49
C PHE A 424 24.53 -1.58 23.28
N VAL A 425 25.19 -2.62 23.77
CA VAL A 425 26.49 -2.52 24.47
C VAL A 425 27.60 -2.12 23.48
N HIS A 426 27.55 -2.61 22.25
CA HIS A 426 28.52 -2.25 21.21
C HIS A 426 28.27 -0.86 20.60
N ASP A 427 27.04 -0.35 20.67
CA ASP A 427 26.70 1.00 20.27
C ASP A 427 27.13 2.04 21.33
N LYS A 428 28.22 2.74 21.06
CA LYS A 428 28.77 3.78 21.93
C LYS A 428 27.98 5.09 21.89
N GLY A 429 27.18 5.32 20.85
CA GLY A 429 26.52 6.60 20.61
C GLY A 429 25.10 6.69 21.17
N ASN A 430 24.50 5.55 21.51
CA ASN A 430 23.10 5.49 21.93
C ASN A 430 22.95 5.21 23.43
N ASP A 431 22.48 6.18 24.19
CA ASP A 431 22.21 6.02 25.62
C ASP A 431 20.75 5.73 25.95
N ASN A 432 19.90 5.64 24.93
CA ASN A 432 18.49 5.30 25.09
C ASN A 432 18.28 3.81 24.85
N ALA A 433 18.20 3.05 25.93
CA ALA A 433 17.96 1.61 25.88
C ALA A 433 16.61 1.31 25.18
N PRO A 434 16.56 0.36 24.23
CA PRO A 434 15.30 -0.12 23.66
C PRO A 434 14.33 -0.64 24.74
N PRO A 435 13.01 -0.54 24.55
CA PRO A 435 12.00 -1.00 25.53
C PRO A 435 12.21 -2.44 26.01
N VAL A 436 12.60 -3.34 25.10
CA VAL A 436 12.91 -4.75 25.40
C VAL A 436 14.03 -4.85 26.45
N LEU A 437 15.06 -4.01 26.38
CA LEU A 437 16.17 -4.03 27.35
C LEU A 437 15.79 -3.42 28.69
N LYS A 438 14.84 -2.46 28.71
CA LYS A 438 14.29 -1.92 29.96
C LYS A 438 13.51 -2.99 30.71
N ARG A 439 12.75 -3.82 29.99
CA ARG A 439 12.01 -4.97 30.53
C ARG A 439 12.94 -6.07 31.03
N ASP A 440 13.92 -6.45 30.21
CA ASP A 440 14.65 -7.71 30.40
C ASP A 440 15.98 -7.58 31.16
N TYR A 441 16.64 -6.42 31.10
CA TYR A 441 18.04 -6.28 31.53
C TYR A 441 18.26 -5.12 32.52
N GLY A 442 17.22 -4.70 33.24
CA GLY A 442 17.34 -3.74 34.34
C GLY A 442 17.51 -2.27 33.94
N PHE A 443 17.53 -1.95 32.63
CA PHE A 443 17.69 -0.56 32.16
C PHE A 443 16.54 0.35 32.59
N ARG A 444 15.38 -0.16 33.00
CA ARG A 444 14.29 0.65 33.59
C ARG A 444 14.74 1.46 34.82
N TRP A 445 15.69 0.93 35.58
CA TRP A 445 16.18 1.53 36.81
C TRP A 445 17.25 2.61 36.57
N CYS A 446 17.77 2.73 35.35
CA CYS A 446 18.78 3.73 34.99
C CYS A 446 18.17 5.13 34.83
N LYS A 447 18.00 5.90 35.92
CA LYS A 447 17.42 7.26 35.86
C LYS A 447 18.34 8.34 35.27
N GLN A 448 19.62 8.04 35.10
CA GLN A 448 20.65 8.97 34.62
C GLN A 448 21.54 8.29 33.58
N GLN A 449 22.16 9.07 32.69
CA GLN A 449 23.02 8.58 31.61
C GLN A 449 24.21 7.76 32.15
N HIS A 450 24.79 8.18 33.27
CA HIS A 450 25.90 7.46 33.90
C HIS A 450 25.50 6.05 34.35
N HIS A 451 24.25 5.83 34.81
CA HIS A 451 23.75 4.50 35.15
C HIS A 451 23.63 3.60 33.91
N VAL A 452 23.26 4.16 32.75
CA VAL A 452 23.21 3.39 31.49
C VAL A 452 24.60 2.96 31.07
N ASN A 453 25.57 3.88 31.13
CA ASN A 453 26.96 3.60 30.78
C ASN A 453 27.62 2.60 31.74
N PHE A 454 27.32 2.71 33.03
CA PHE A 454 27.72 1.72 34.03
C PHE A 454 27.12 0.35 33.71
N LEU A 455 25.82 0.27 33.45
CA LEU A 455 25.18 -1.02 33.17
C LEU A 455 25.67 -1.64 31.85
N LYS A 456 25.95 -0.82 30.83
CA LYS A 456 26.64 -1.25 29.60
C LYS A 456 28.02 -1.82 29.89
N SER A 457 28.82 -1.20 30.77
CA SER A 457 30.16 -1.69 31.09
C SER A 457 30.10 -3.01 31.87
N VAL A 458 29.14 -3.17 32.78
CA VAL A 458 28.85 -4.42 33.48
C VAL A 458 28.53 -5.54 32.48
N TYR A 459 27.55 -5.32 31.58
CA TYR A 459 27.18 -6.33 30.58
C TYR A 459 28.31 -6.61 29.59
N LYS A 460 29.11 -5.62 29.22
CA LYS A 460 30.30 -5.82 28.39
C LYS A 460 31.30 -6.77 29.07
N SER A 461 31.56 -6.59 30.37
CA SER A 461 32.45 -7.46 31.14
C SER A 461 31.91 -8.88 31.29
N ILE A 462 30.58 -9.03 31.42
CA ILE A 462 29.91 -10.34 31.45
C ILE A 462 30.03 -11.05 30.11
N LEU A 463 29.70 -10.36 29.01
CA LEU A 463 29.75 -10.91 27.64
C LEU A 463 31.18 -11.23 27.18
N ALA A 464 32.20 -10.63 27.79
CA ALA A 464 33.60 -10.98 27.55
C ALA A 464 34.01 -12.33 28.18
N GLN A 465 33.27 -12.83 29.18
CA GLN A 465 33.60 -14.03 29.95
C GLN A 465 32.57 -15.16 29.83
N THR A 466 31.46 -14.93 29.12
CA THR A 466 30.35 -15.87 29.06
C THR A 466 29.59 -15.77 27.75
N ASP A 467 29.04 -16.91 27.31
CA ASP A 467 28.20 -16.97 26.13
C ASP A 467 26.89 -16.16 26.31
N PRO A 468 26.44 -15.37 25.31
CA PRO A 468 25.22 -14.59 25.40
C PRO A 468 23.98 -15.42 25.80
N MET A 469 23.88 -16.69 25.42
CA MET A 469 22.72 -17.51 25.76
C MET A 469 22.61 -17.79 27.26
N ARG A 470 23.74 -17.90 27.97
CA ARG A 470 23.72 -18.05 29.43
C ARG A 470 23.16 -16.81 30.12
N LEU A 471 23.45 -15.62 29.57
CA LEU A 471 22.88 -14.36 30.05
C LEU A 471 21.38 -14.26 29.73
N HIS A 472 20.94 -14.77 28.57
CA HIS A 472 19.52 -14.91 28.24
C HIS A 472 18.80 -15.84 29.23
N ASP A 473 19.38 -16.98 29.59
CA ASP A 473 18.76 -17.90 30.55
C ASP A 473 18.65 -17.26 31.94
N ALA A 474 19.71 -16.57 32.40
CA ALA A 474 19.65 -15.81 33.65
C ALA A 474 18.58 -14.71 33.62
N CYS A 475 18.37 -14.03 32.48
CA CYS A 475 17.26 -13.09 32.30
C CYS A 475 15.91 -13.79 32.46
N ARG A 476 15.68 -14.90 31.75
CA ARG A 476 14.41 -15.66 31.79
C ARG A 476 14.05 -16.16 33.19
N PHE A 477 15.06 -16.55 33.98
CA PHE A 477 14.85 -17.07 35.33
C PHE A 477 14.95 -16.02 36.44
N GLY A 478 15.14 -14.74 36.13
CA GLY A 478 15.25 -13.70 37.16
C GLY A 478 16.58 -13.70 37.93
N ARG A 479 17.64 -14.30 37.38
CA ARG A 479 18.93 -14.56 38.03
C ARG A 479 20.08 -13.70 37.48
N LEU A 480 19.78 -12.56 36.87
CA LEU A 480 20.81 -11.67 36.30
C LEU A 480 21.84 -11.22 37.34
N ARG A 481 21.38 -10.88 38.55
CA ARG A 481 22.24 -10.49 39.67
C ARG A 481 23.18 -11.61 40.09
N GLU A 482 22.65 -12.82 40.26
CA GLU A 482 23.42 -14.00 40.66
C GLU A 482 24.52 -14.29 39.64
N LEU A 483 24.17 -14.29 38.34
CA LEU A 483 25.13 -14.49 37.26
C LEU A 483 26.21 -13.39 37.23
N ALA A 484 25.82 -12.12 37.46
CA ALA A 484 26.77 -11.02 37.49
C ALA A 484 27.77 -11.15 38.65
N ILE A 485 27.31 -11.54 39.85
CA ILE A 485 28.19 -11.77 41.01
C ILE A 485 29.11 -12.96 40.74
N GLU A 486 28.59 -14.04 40.15
CA GLU A 486 29.37 -15.23 39.79
C GLU A 486 30.52 -14.89 38.85
N ILE A 487 30.27 -14.09 37.81
CA ILE A 487 31.26 -13.77 36.78
C ILE A 487 32.21 -12.64 37.20
N LEU A 488 31.71 -11.63 37.92
CA LEU A 488 32.51 -10.44 38.29
C LEU A 488 33.19 -10.57 39.65
N GLY A 489 32.87 -11.61 40.43
CA GLY A 489 33.51 -11.94 41.71
C GLY A 489 33.32 -10.91 42.83
N SER A 490 32.44 -9.92 42.64
CA SER A 490 32.18 -8.87 43.63
C SER A 490 30.75 -8.35 43.57
N SER A 491 30.13 -8.19 44.74
CA SER A 491 28.82 -7.53 44.88
C SER A 491 29.05 -6.03 44.97
N ASN A 492 28.61 -5.28 43.96
CA ASN A 492 28.57 -3.82 44.01
C ASN A 492 27.12 -3.39 44.32
N PRO A 493 26.88 -2.48 45.28
CA PRO A 493 25.54 -2.01 45.59
C PRO A 493 24.78 -1.42 44.38
N GLU A 494 25.49 -0.87 43.38
CA GLU A 494 24.86 -0.44 42.13
C GLU A 494 24.38 -1.61 41.27
N ILE A 495 25.13 -2.71 41.22
CA ILE A 495 24.74 -3.94 40.53
C ILE A 495 23.49 -4.52 41.20
N ASP A 496 23.48 -4.55 42.54
CA ASP A 496 22.35 -5.05 43.33
C ASP A 496 21.07 -4.24 43.08
N ARG A 497 21.20 -2.92 42.89
CA ARG A 497 20.08 -2.03 42.61
C ARG A 497 19.59 -2.09 41.17
N LEU A 498 20.50 -2.21 40.19
CA LEU A 498 20.17 -2.08 38.77
C LEU A 498 19.82 -3.41 38.09
N LEU A 499 20.39 -4.54 38.52
CA LEU A 499 20.12 -5.87 37.95
C LEU A 499 18.91 -6.56 38.60
N VAL A 500 17.81 -5.80 38.76
CA VAL A 500 16.54 -6.31 39.26
C VAL A 500 15.55 -6.43 38.11
N ASN A 501 15.09 -7.65 37.85
CA ASN A 501 14.00 -7.89 36.91
C ASN A 501 12.69 -7.41 37.53
N ASP A 502 11.91 -6.64 36.78
CA ASP A 502 10.63 -6.11 37.26
C ASP A 502 9.64 -7.19 37.68
N TYR A 503 9.64 -8.33 36.98
CA TYR A 503 8.73 -9.44 37.23
C TYR A 503 9.15 -10.67 36.42
N PRO A 504 8.93 -11.91 36.89
CA PRO A 504 8.95 -13.07 36.02
C PRO A 504 7.77 -12.98 35.04
N TYR A 505 8.03 -12.49 33.83
CA TYR A 505 7.04 -12.42 32.76
C TYR A 505 7.32 -13.52 31.74
N SER A 506 6.29 -14.20 31.25
CA SER A 506 6.45 -15.34 30.34
C SER A 506 7.14 -14.97 29.02
N ALA A 507 7.08 -13.71 28.61
CA ALA A 507 7.76 -13.19 27.43
C ALA A 507 9.16 -12.59 27.72
N SER A 508 9.62 -12.57 28.97
CA SER A 508 10.95 -12.08 29.33
C SER A 508 12.03 -12.87 28.58
N GLY A 509 13.05 -12.16 28.12
CA GLY A 509 14.15 -12.75 27.37
C GLY A 509 13.91 -12.88 25.87
N LEU A 510 12.74 -12.51 25.33
CA LEU A 510 12.40 -12.61 23.90
C LEU A 510 12.23 -11.22 23.24
N ASP A 511 12.69 -11.04 22.01
CA ASP A 511 12.57 -9.81 21.21
C ASP A 511 11.16 -9.68 20.59
N ASN A 512 10.14 -9.64 21.44
CA ASN A 512 8.74 -9.47 21.06
C ASN A 512 8.12 -8.20 21.66
N ASN A 513 6.96 -7.84 21.14
CA ASN A 513 6.22 -6.65 21.58
C ASN A 513 5.41 -6.85 22.86
N HIS A 514 5.36 -8.06 23.41
CA HIS A 514 4.50 -8.37 24.55
C HIS A 514 4.97 -7.66 25.83
N GLY A 515 4.07 -6.86 26.41
CA GLY A 515 4.30 -6.16 27.67
C GLY A 515 5.24 -4.95 27.54
N LEU A 516 5.56 -4.50 26.31
CA LEU A 516 6.44 -3.35 26.09
C LEU A 516 5.76 -2.00 26.36
N GLU A 517 4.43 -1.96 26.47
CA GLU A 517 3.66 -0.71 26.62
C GLU A 517 4.12 0.11 27.84
N ARG A 518 4.55 -0.58 28.90
CA ARG A 518 5.06 0.04 30.14
C ARG A 518 6.49 0.59 30.03
N TYR A 519 7.15 0.37 28.89
CA TYR A 519 8.58 0.65 28.68
C TYR A 519 8.83 1.54 27.46
N LEU A 520 7.79 2.05 26.81
CA LEU A 520 7.87 2.92 25.63
C LEU A 520 8.37 4.33 25.96
N GLU A 521 8.28 4.76 27.22
CA GLU A 521 8.74 6.09 27.62
C GLU A 521 10.25 6.25 27.37
N PRO A 522 10.71 7.40 26.83
CA PRO A 522 12.13 7.66 26.63
C PRO A 522 12.89 7.61 27.96
N GLN A 523 14.13 7.13 27.93
CA GLN A 523 14.93 6.93 29.15
C GLN A 523 15.12 8.21 29.95
N PHE A 524 15.24 9.34 29.25
CA PHE A 524 15.42 10.66 29.83
C PHE A 524 14.34 11.58 29.27
N LYS A 525 13.74 12.40 30.14
CA LYS A 525 12.84 13.47 29.68
C LYS A 525 13.70 14.47 28.89
N PRO A 526 13.24 14.93 27.71
CA PRO A 526 13.96 15.97 26.99
C PRO A 526 14.08 17.19 27.89
N SER A 527 15.31 17.69 28.10
CA SER A 527 15.51 18.96 28.78
C SER A 527 14.65 19.99 28.06
N LYS A 528 13.69 20.61 28.78
CA LYS A 528 12.94 21.75 28.24
C LYS A 528 13.98 22.80 27.86
N LYS A 529 14.19 22.96 26.55
CA LYS A 529 15.04 24.02 26.01
C LYS A 529 14.31 25.35 26.07
#